data_AF-A0A924YWF9-F1
#
_entry.id   AF-A0A924YWF9-F1
#
_cell.length_a   1.000
_cell.length_b   1.000
_cell.length_c   1.000
_cell.angle_alpha   90.00
_cell.angle_beta   90.00
_cell.angle_gamma   90.00
#
_symmetry.space_group_name_H-M   'P 1'
#
loop_
_entity.id
_entity.type
_entity.pdbx_description
1 polymer ?
#
loop_
_entity_poly.entity_id
_entity_poly.type
_entity_poly.pdbx_seq_one_letter_code
_entity_poly.pdbx_strand_id
1 'polypeptide(L)' 'MIQLLPRTEPKRLDMPDAEFERICQRAAREAVIRNAKLGFPAVSSENGQIVFRSPEQVLAKFAAEVAPPNAVDIN' A
#
# COMPACT_ATOMS: atom_id res chain seq x y z
N MET A 1 -25.24 -26.90 -22.73
CA MET A 1 -24.38 -27.56 -21.73
C MET A 1 -23.19 -26.64 -21.53
N ILE A 2 -23.02 -26.03 -20.35
CA ILE A 2 -21.89 -25.13 -20.10
C ILE A 2 -20.80 -25.94 -19.40
N GLN A 3 -19.65 -26.09 -20.04
CA GLN A 3 -18.47 -26.69 -19.45
C GLN A 3 -17.78 -25.66 -18.56
N LEU A 4 -17.78 -25.89 -17.25
CA LEU A 4 -16.98 -25.10 -16.32
C LEU A 4 -15.50 -25.45 -16.53
N LEU A 5 -14.67 -24.42 -16.68
CA LEU A 5 -13.22 -24.58 -16.78
C LEU A 5 -12.68 -25.25 -15.50
N PRO A 6 -11.70 -26.17 -15.62
CA PRO A 6 -11.09 -26.84 -14.47
C PRO A 6 -10.47 -25.79 -13.53
N ARG A 7 -10.82 -25.85 -12.24
CA ARG A 7 -10.23 -24.98 -11.22
C ARG A 7 -8.80 -25.44 -10.94
N THR A 8 -7.82 -24.79 -11.55
CA THR A 8 -6.42 -24.93 -11.12
C THR A 8 -6.24 -24.17 -9.80
N GLU A 9 -5.80 -24.87 -8.76
CA GLU A 9 -5.38 -24.19 -7.52
C GLU A 9 -4.28 -23.17 -7.84
N PRO A 10 -4.36 -21.96 -7.28
CA PRO A 10 -3.33 -20.94 -7.50
C PRO A 10 -1.99 -21.47 -6.98
N LYS A 11 -1.01 -21.59 -7.88
CA LYS A 11 0.36 -21.97 -7.52
C LYS A 11 0.89 -20.94 -6.53
N ARG A 12 1.34 -21.40 -5.36
CA ARG A 12 2.05 -20.54 -4.42
C ARG A 12 3.38 -20.13 -5.05
N LEU A 13 3.74 -18.85 -4.90
CA LEU A 13 5.08 -18.40 -5.27
C LEU A 13 6.08 -19.11 -4.35
N ASP A 14 7.05 -19.79 -4.96
CA ASP A 14 8.12 -20.47 -4.24
C ASP A 14 9.15 -19.41 -3.81
N MET A 15 8.88 -18.75 -2.69
CA MET A 15 9.73 -17.72 -2.11
C MET A 15 9.61 -17.71 -0.59
N PRO A 16 10.64 -17.23 0.13
CA PRO A 16 10.57 -17.08 1.58
C PRO A 16 9.44 -16.13 1.99
N ASP A 17 8.74 -16.45 3.09
CA ASP A 17 7.64 -15.63 3.62
C ASP A 17 8.06 -14.17 3.84
N ALA A 18 9.28 -13.93 4.34
CA ALA A 18 9.81 -12.58 4.56
C ALA A 18 10.01 -11.77 3.27
N GLU A 19 10.26 -12.45 2.15
CA GLU A 19 10.35 -11.80 0.84
C GLU A 19 8.96 -11.51 0.28
N PHE A 20 8.04 -12.47 0.41
CA PHE A 20 6.64 -12.30 0.04
C PHE A 20 5.98 -11.12 0.78
N GLU A 21 6.13 -11.06 2.12
CA GLU A 21 5.62 -9.98 2.94
C GLU A 21 6.16 -8.62 2.50
N ARG A 22 7.46 -8.54 2.18
CA ARG A 22 8.10 -7.31 1.71
C ARG A 22 7.51 -6.84 0.38
N ILE A 23 7.28 -7.76 -0.55
CA ILE A 23 6.65 -7.48 -1.84
C ILE A 23 5.21 -7.00 -1.64
N CYS A 24 4.44 -7.68 -0.79
CA CYS A 24 3.06 -7.30 -0.47
C CYS A 24 2.98 -5.92 0.19
N GLN A 25 3.86 -5.63 1.16
CA GLN A 25 3.92 -4.33 1.82
C GLN A 25 4.26 -3.21 0.83
N ARG A 26 5.22 -3.45 -0.07
CA ARG A 26 5.58 -2.50 -1.12
C ARG A 26 4.41 -2.24 -2.08
N ALA A 27 3.78 -3.29 -2.59
CA ALA A 27 2.65 -3.18 -3.50
C ALA A 27 1.44 -2.47 -2.84
N ALA A 28 1.16 -2.79 -1.58
CA ALA A 28 0.12 -2.12 -0.81
C ALA A 28 0.40 -0.62 -0.64
N ARG A 29 1.65 -0.24 -0.32
CA ARG A 29 2.07 1.16 -0.19
C ARG A 29 1.92 1.93 -1.50
N GLU A 30 2.39 1.35 -2.61
CA GLU A 30 2.27 1.95 -3.94
C GLU A 30 0.79 2.15 -4.34
N ALA A 31 -0.08 1.17 -4.04
CA ALA A 31 -1.51 1.27 -4.29
C ALA A 31 -2.18 2.39 -3.48
N VAL A 32 -1.84 2.55 -2.20
CA VAL A 32 -2.38 3.61 -1.34
C VAL A 32 -1.99 4.99 -1.87
N ILE A 33 -0.72 5.19 -2.22
CA ILE A 33 -0.22 6.45 -2.78
C ILE A 33 -0.90 6.75 -4.12
N ARG A 34 -1.02 5.75 -5.01
CA ARG A 34 -1.68 5.90 -6.30
C ARG A 34 -3.16 6.31 -6.12
N ASN A 35 -3.88 5.66 -5.22
CA ASN A 35 -5.28 5.99 -4.94
C ASN A 35 -5.43 7.41 -4.38
N ALA A 36 -4.54 7.82 -3.48
CA ALA A 36 -4.51 9.20 -3.00
C ALA A 36 -4.28 10.21 -4.14
N LYS A 37 -3.36 9.94 -5.07
CA LYS A 37 -3.16 10.80 -6.26
C LYS A 37 -4.39 10.91 -7.16
N LEU A 38 -5.27 9.92 -7.13
CA LEU A 38 -6.55 9.92 -7.86
C LEU A 38 -7.68 10.61 -7.06
N GLY A 39 -7.39 11.13 -5.87
CA GLY A 39 -8.36 11.82 -5.01
C GLY A 39 -9.16 10.89 -4.10
N PHE A 40 -8.83 9.59 -4.04
CA PHE A 40 -9.53 8.67 -3.15
C PHE A 40 -8.98 8.76 -1.72
N PRO A 41 -9.87 8.86 -0.70
CA PRO A 41 -9.46 8.81 0.69
C PRO A 41 -8.94 7.41 1.06
N ALA A 42 -8.06 7.35 2.05
CA ALA A 42 -7.59 6.08 2.60
C ALA A 42 -8.26 5.81 3.95
N VAL A 43 -8.44 4.53 4.26
CA VAL A 43 -8.96 4.05 5.54
C VAL A 43 -7.90 3.20 6.21
N SER A 44 -7.67 3.43 7.49
CA SER A 44 -6.73 2.66 8.31
C SER A 44 -7.32 2.38 9.67
N SER A 45 -6.92 1.28 10.31
CA SER A 45 -7.25 1.00 11.71
C SER A 45 -6.10 1.44 12.61
N GLU A 46 -6.36 2.32 13.57
CA GLU A 46 -5.39 2.79 14.56
C GLU A 46 -5.98 2.63 15.95
N ASN A 47 -5.32 1.87 16.83
CA ASN A 47 -5.81 1.57 18.18
C ASN A 47 -7.25 1.00 18.21
N GLY A 48 -7.61 0.20 17.21
CA GLY A 48 -8.95 -0.38 17.06
C GLY A 48 -10.01 0.59 16.54
N GLN A 49 -9.64 1.83 16.21
CA GLN A 49 -10.53 2.81 15.60
C GLN A 49 -10.29 2.93 14.10
N ILE A 50 -11.36 3.06 13.34
CA ILE A 50 -11.29 3.34 11.91
C ILE A 50 -11.02 4.82 11.70
N VAL A 51 -9.86 5.13 11.12
CA VAL A 51 -9.42 6.49 10.80
C VAL A 51 -9.49 6.69 9.29
N PHE A 52 -10.20 7.73 8.88
CA PHE A 52 -10.26 8.21 7.51
C PHE A 52 -9.20 9.27 7.30
N ARG A 53 -8.43 9.15 6.22
CA ARG A 53 -7.40 10.12 5.85
C ARG A 53 -7.70 10.71 4.50
N SER A 54 -7.61 12.04 4.40
CA SER A 54 -7.71 12.73 3.12
C SER A 54 -6.53 12.35 2.22
N PRO A 55 -6.69 12.42 0.89
CA PRO A 55 -5.60 12.18 -0.04
C PRO A 55 -4.33 12.99 0.28
N GLU A 56 -4.47 14.25 0.67
CA GLU A 56 -3.37 15.14 1.03
C GLU A 56 -2.62 14.65 2.28
N GLN A 57 -3.36 14.20 3.30
CA GLN A 57 -2.76 13.64 4.52
C GLN A 57 -2.00 12.35 4.24
N VAL A 58 -2.53 11.50 3.35
CA VAL A 58 -1.86 10.28 2.90
C VAL A 58 -0.55 10.63 2.20
N LEU A 59 -0.59 11.54 1.23
CA LEU A 59 0.59 11.95 0.48
C LEU A 59 1.63 12.63 1.37
N ALA A 60 1.22 13.50 2.28
CA ALA A 60 2.10 14.17 3.23
C ALA A 60 2.81 13.16 4.16
N LYS A 61 2.07 12.19 4.70
CA LYS A 61 2.64 11.12 5.55
C LYS A 61 3.73 10.35 4.80
N PHE A 62 3.45 9.91 3.57
CA PHE A 62 4.42 9.16 2.79
C PHE A 62 5.59 10.01 2.28
N ALA A 63 5.37 11.30 2.00
CA ALA A 63 6.44 12.23 1.66
C ALA A 63 7.41 12.42 2.84
N ALA A 64 6.91 12.52 4.08
CA ALA A 64 7.74 12.63 5.27
C ALA A 64 8.59 11.37 5.53
N GLU A 65 8.09 10.18 5.19
CA GLU A 65 8.84 8.92 5.31
C GLU A 65 9.96 8.76 4.26
N VAL A 66 9.85 9.45 3.12
CA VAL A 66 10.83 9.41 2.03
C VAL A 66 11.76 10.62 2.07
N ALA A 67 11.34 11.72 2.69
CA ALA A 67 12.18 12.89 2.88
C ALA A 67 13.41 12.49 3.70
N PRO A 68 14.63 12.79 3.22
CA PRO A 68 15.83 12.55 4.01
C PRO A 68 15.73 13.33 5.33
N PRO A 69 16.17 12.77 6.46
CA PRO A 69 16.08 13.43 7.78
C PRO A 69 16.81 14.79 7.84
N ASN A 70 17.67 15.06 6.86
CA ASN A 70 18.38 16.32 6.69
C ASN A 70 17.95 17.01 5.38
N ALA A 71 16.68 17.36 5.23
CA ALA A 71 16.33 18.45 4.32
C ALA A 71 16.98 19.72 4.91
N VAL A 72 18.24 19.97 4.54
CA VAL A 72 18.96 21.18 4.92
C VAL A 72 18.15 22.36 4.41
N ASP A 73 17.69 23.20 5.33
CA ASP A 73 17.00 24.44 5.03
C ASP A 73 17.99 25.36 4.29
N ILE A 74 17.74 25.60 3.00
CA ILE A 74 18.54 26.53 2.18
C ILE A 74 17.81 27.87 2.21
N ASN A 75 17.91 28.56 3.35
CA ASN A 75 17.62 29.99 3.47
C ASN A 75 18.94 30.76 3.55
#